data_AF-A0A433SAR3-F1
#
_entry.id   AF-A0A433SAR3-F1
#
_cell.length_a   1.000
_cell.length_b   1.000
_cell.length_c   1.000
_cell.angle_alpha   90.00
_cell.angle_beta   90.00
_cell.angle_gamma   90.00
#
_symmetry.space_group_name_H-M   'P 1'
#
loop_
_entity.id
_entity.type
_entity.pdbx_description
1 polymer ?
#
loop_
_entity_poly.entity_id
_entity_poly.type
_entity_poly.pdbx_seq_one_letter_code
_entity_poly.pdbx_strand_id
1 'polypeptide(L)' 'MTPAFSSWQAFFSMNGYAASVWPAVLLVVVAMLVLSGFIFYQHRQTEKNVLRQLKSTQQTQAEYQE' A
#
# COMPACT_ATOMS: atom_id res chain seq x y z
N MET A 1 34.68 -14.62 -2.88
CA MET A 1 33.34 -14.89 -3.45
C MET A 1 33.11 -13.88 -4.55
N THR A 2 33.20 -14.30 -5.80
CA THR A 2 32.98 -13.44 -6.96
C THR A 2 31.49 -13.13 -7.08
N PRO A 3 31.06 -11.86 -7.09
CA PRO A 3 29.67 -11.53 -7.37
C PRO A 3 29.37 -11.96 -8.80
N ALA A 4 28.30 -12.73 -9.00
CA ALA A 4 27.88 -13.23 -10.31
C ALA A 4 27.50 -12.11 -11.30
N PHE A 5 27.42 -10.86 -10.82
CA PHE A 5 27.06 -9.69 -11.59
C PHE A 5 27.83 -8.49 -11.06
N SER A 6 28.51 -7.78 -11.96
CA SER A 6 29.42 -6.68 -11.66
C SER A 6 28.71 -5.33 -11.47
N SER A 7 27.43 -5.22 -11.82
CA SER A 7 26.63 -4.01 -11.60
C SER A 7 25.13 -4.29 -11.77
N TRP A 8 24.30 -3.42 -11.17
CA TRP A 8 22.85 -3.40 -11.42
C TRP A 8 22.54 -3.25 -12.93
N GLN A 9 23.35 -2.45 -13.63
CA GLN A 9 23.21 -2.26 -15.07
C GLN A 9 23.43 -3.57 -15.85
N ALA A 10 24.37 -4.42 -15.43
CA ALA A 10 24.65 -5.71 -16.07
C ALA A 10 23.48 -6.71 -15.94
N PHE A 11 22.74 -6.66 -14.83
CA PHE A 11 21.51 -7.43 -14.64
C PHE A 11 20.40 -6.98 -15.61
N PHE A 12 20.23 -5.67 -15.78
CA PHE A 12 19.25 -5.13 -16.72
C PHE A 12 19.65 -5.38 -18.19
N SER A 13 20.95 -5.46 -18.45
CA SER A 13 21.51 -5.65 -19.80
C SER A 13 21.55 -7.12 -20.25
N MET A 14 21.25 -8.09 -19.38
CA MET A 14 21.02 -9.49 -19.77
C MET A 14 19.67 -9.60 -20.50
N ASN A 15 19.73 -9.29 -21.80
CA ASN A 15 18.62 -9.16 -22.74
C ASN A 15 17.64 -10.36 -22.78
N GLY A 16 18.03 -11.53 -22.25
CA GLY A 16 17.19 -12.74 -22.22
C GLY A 16 16.19 -12.82 -21.06
N TYR A 17 16.44 -12.14 -19.93
CA TYR A 17 15.55 -12.20 -18.75
C TYR A 17 14.94 -10.86 -18.39
N ALA A 18 15.63 -9.76 -18.71
CA ALA A 18 15.16 -8.42 -18.42
C ALA A 18 13.79 -8.16 -19.08
N ALA A 19 13.61 -8.55 -20.35
CA ALA A 19 12.38 -8.29 -21.09
C ALA A 19 11.12 -8.95 -20.50
N SER A 20 11.23 -10.11 -19.83
CA SER A 20 10.10 -10.80 -19.20
C SER A 20 9.84 -10.36 -17.77
N VAL A 21 10.88 -9.95 -17.04
CA VAL A 21 10.78 -9.58 -15.62
C VAL A 21 10.30 -8.15 -15.44
N TRP A 22 10.73 -7.22 -16.31
CA TRP A 22 10.31 -5.81 -16.24
C TRP A 22 8.80 -5.59 -16.21
N PRO A 23 7.96 -6.22 -17.07
CA PRO A 23 6.51 -6.04 -16.97
C PRO A 23 5.95 -6.58 -15.64
N ALA A 24 6.49 -7.69 -15.12
CA ALA A 24 6.07 -8.21 -13.81
C ALA A 24 6.46 -7.26 -12.67
N VAL A 25 7.67 -6.70 -12.69
CA VAL A 25 8.13 -5.72 -11.70
C VAL A 25 7.30 -4.44 -11.78
N LEU A 26 7.00 -3.95 -12.99
CA LEU A 26 6.13 -2.79 -13.19
C LEU A 26 4.73 -3.05 -12.63
N LEU A 27 4.15 -4.23 -12.87
CA LEU A 27 2.85 -4.60 -12.29
C LEU A 27 2.87 -4.58 -10.77
N VAL A 28 3.92 -5.10 -10.13
CA VAL A 28 4.06 -5.09 -8.67
C VAL A 28 4.20 -3.67 -8.14
N VAL A 29 5.01 -2.83 -8.79
CA VAL A 29 5.19 -1.42 -8.40
C VAL A 29 3.87 -0.66 -8.54
N VAL A 30 3.15 -0.85 -9.64
CA VAL A 30 1.83 -0.25 -9.86
C VAL A 30 0.84 -0.71 -8.78
N ALA A 31 0.79 -2.01 -8.48
CA ALA A 31 -0.08 -2.54 -7.42
C ALA A 31 0.26 -1.94 -6.06
N MET A 32 1.55 -1.80 -5.71
CA MET A 32 1.98 -1.14 -4.47
C MET A 32 1.54 0.33 -4.42
N LEU A 33 1.67 1.06 -5.53
CA LEU A 33 1.27 2.47 -5.59
C LEU A 33 -0.24 2.64 -5.44
N VAL A 34 -1.02 1.79 -6.12
CA VAL A 34 -2.50 1.77 -6.01
C VAL A 34 -2.91 1.47 -4.57
N LEU A 35 -2.34 0.44 -3.95
CA LEU A 35 -2.66 0.06 -2.58
C LEU A 35 -2.26 1.15 -1.58
N SER A 36 -1.07 1.72 -1.73
CA SER A 36 -0.60 2.81 -0.87
C SER A 36 -1.52 4.02 -1.01
N GLY A 37 -1.84 4.44 -2.23
CA GLY A 37 -2.77 5.53 -2.50
C GLY A 37 -4.17 5.28 -1.91
N PHE A 38 -4.66 4.05 -2.01
CA PHE A 38 -5.93 3.63 -1.42
C PHE A 38 -5.89 3.73 0.12
N ILE A 39 -4.83 3.27 0.77
CA ILE A 39 -4.68 3.35 2.22
C ILE A 39 -4.60 4.81 2.67
N PHE A 40 -3.85 5.66 1.97
CA PHE A 40 -3.79 7.10 2.27
C PHE A 40 -5.15 7.79 2.11
N TYR A 41 -5.90 7.44 1.06
CA TYR A 41 -7.25 7.95 0.85
C TYR A 41 -8.20 7.48 1.96
N GLN A 42 -8.15 6.20 2.31
CA GLN A 42 -8.96 5.61 3.38
C GLN A 42 -8.64 6.23 4.74
N HIS A 43 -7.36 6.45 5.06
CA HIS A 43 -6.93 7.10 6.29
C HIS A 43 -7.46 8.54 6.40
N ARG A 44 -7.43 9.31 5.31
CA ARG A 44 -8.02 10.66 5.29
C ARG A 44 -9.54 10.66 5.44
N GLN A 45 -10.23 9.60 4.99
CA GLN A 45 -11.68 9.47 5.16
C GLN A 45 -12.06 9.11 6.60
N THR A 46 -11.19 8.42 7.33
CA THR A 46 -11.45 7.96 8.71
C THR A 46 -11.60 9.11 9.71
N GLU A 47 -10.92 10.24 9.52
CA GLU A 47 -11.05 11.40 10.42
C GLU A 47 -12.48 11.97 10.46
N LYS A 48 -13.24 11.84 9.36
CA LYS A 48 -14.63 12.34 9.27
C LYS A 48 -15.65 11.37 9.89
N ASN A 49 -15.33 10.08 9.94
CA ASN A 49 -16.25 9.04 10.40
C ASN A 49 -16.07 8.64 11.86
N VAL A 50 -14.86 8.81 12.43
CA VAL A 50 -14.60 8.52 13.85
C VAL A 50 -15.38 9.49 14.76
N LEU A 51 -15.49 10.76 14.40
CA LEU A 51 -16.25 11.76 15.17
C LEU A 51 -17.77 11.48 15.19
N ARG A 52 -18.30 10.78 14.19
CA ARG A 52 -19.72 10.39 14.17
C ARG A 52 -20.00 9.16 15.03
N GLN A 53 -19.10 8.16 15.04
CA GLN A 53 -19.29 6.95 15.85
C GLN A 53 -19.16 7.19 17.36
N LEU A 54 -18.30 8.14 17.77
CA LEU A 54 -18.16 8.50 19.20
C LEU A 54 -19.38 9.23 19.77
N LYS A 55 -20.23 9.84 18.93
CA LYS A 55 -21.48 10.46 19.38
C LYS A 55 -22.59 9.44 19.62
N SER A 56 -22.69 8.41 18.79
CA SER A 56 -23.73 7.38 18.93
C SER A 56 -23.46 6.43 20.10
N THR A 57 -22.19 6.09 20.40
CA THR A 57 -21.88 5.20 21.52
C THR A 57 -22.04 5.86 22.89
N GLN A 58 -21.90 7.18 22.99
CA GLN A 58 -22.14 7.91 24.25
C GLN A 58 -23.62 8.00 24.60
N GLN A 59 -24.51 8.16 23.62
CA GLN A 59 -25.95 8.22 23.89
C GLN A 59 -26.50 6.88 24.38
N THR A 60 -26.05 5.77 23.80
CA THR A 60 -26.46 4.43 24.24
C THR A 60 -25.97 4.10 25.65
N GLN A 61 -24.79 4.57 26.07
CA GLN A 61 -24.32 4.36 27.45
C GLN A 61 -25.04 5.26 28.46
N ALA A 62 -25.45 6.46 28.07
CA ALA A 62 -26.29 7.32 28.92
C ALA A 62 -27.67 6.71 29.14
N GLU A 63 -28.22 6.02 28.15
CA GLU A 63 -29.53 5.34 28.23
C GLU A 63 -29.48 4.02 29.01
N TYR A 64 -28.29 3.43 29.22
CA TYR A 64 -28.08 2.30 30.14
C TYR A 64 -27.63 2.72 31.56
N GLN A 65 -27.49 4.03 31.81
CA GLN A 65 -27.14 4.61 33.11
C GLN A 65 -28.35 5.26 33.82
N GLU A 66 -29.54 5.25 33.22
CA GLU A 66 -30.84 5.48 33.89
C GLU A 66 -31.56 4.15 34.17
#